data_AF-A0A537RKT7-F1
#
_entry.id   AF-A0A537RKT7-F1
#
_cell.length_a   1.000
_cell.length_b   1.000
_cell.length_c   1.000
_cell.angle_alpha   90.00
_cell.angle_beta   90.00
_cell.angle_gamma   90.00
#
_symmetry.space_group_name_H-M   'P 1'
#
loop_
_entity.id
_entity.type
_entity.pdbx_description
1 polymer ?
#
loop_
_entity_poly.entity_id
_entity_poly.type
_entity_poly.pdbx_seq_one_letter_code
_entity_poly.pdbx_strand_id
1 'polypeptide(L)'
;MRVIGRCVAAAGGSGEPVPLGKLEPIVARLWQGKARKPGSWTLARAQITAAGEVIRIEREPGRLALPVVTVAGGAKVLWDGRFAIEIADGLAGDLEVRALGRAGLAELKRLGCAVKGASGLLLAPSFWRANNLLAVPAIDFWVQEGLDRLISADFMGLRYNSGGIGVVGKDDPEAS
;
A
#
# COMPACT_ATOMS: atom_id res chain seq x y z
N MET A 1 15.86 -1.88 17.31
CA MET A 1 14.78 -0.89 17.07
C MET A 1 14.74 -0.34 15.63
N ARG A 2 15.89 -0.05 15.00
CA ARG A 2 15.93 0.54 13.63
C ARG A 2 15.16 -0.25 12.56
N VAL A 3 15.22 -1.59 12.59
CA VAL A 3 14.48 -2.44 11.64
C VAL A 3 12.97 -2.25 11.77
N ILE A 4 12.44 -2.34 13.00
CA ILE A 4 10.99 -2.18 13.26
C ILE A 4 10.52 -0.79 12.82
N GLY A 5 11.27 0.28 13.14
CA GLY A 5 10.92 1.63 12.70
C GLY A 5 10.84 1.77 11.18
N ARG A 6 11.77 1.16 10.43
CA ARG A 6 11.72 1.17 8.95
C ARG A 6 10.54 0.34 8.41
N CYS A 7 10.24 -0.80 9.01
CA CYS A 7 9.07 -1.59 8.62
C CYS A 7 7.75 -0.85 8.89
N VAL A 8 7.66 -0.11 10.01
CA VAL A 8 6.50 0.73 10.33
C VAL A 8 6.36 1.86 9.30
N ALA A 9 7.43 2.56 8.96
CA ALA A 9 7.40 3.61 7.93
C ALA A 9 6.97 3.05 6.57
N ALA A 10 7.55 1.92 6.15
CA ALA A 10 7.22 1.24 4.89
C ALA A 10 5.74 0.77 4.84
N ALA A 11 5.25 0.14 5.91
CA ALA A 11 3.89 -0.35 5.99
C ALA A 11 2.86 0.78 6.14
N GLY A 12 3.22 1.86 6.83
CA GLY A 12 2.38 3.02 7.07
C GLY A 12 2.34 4.01 5.90
N GLY A 13 3.30 3.94 4.98
CA GLY A 13 3.43 4.86 3.84
C GLY A 13 3.86 6.27 4.23
N SER A 14 4.38 6.47 5.44
CA SER A 14 4.97 7.75 5.83
C SER A 14 6.44 7.74 5.44
N GLY A 15 6.86 8.71 4.63
CA GLY A 15 8.28 8.94 4.39
C GLY A 15 9.05 9.41 5.61
N GLU A 16 8.34 9.88 6.64
CA GLU A 16 8.93 10.35 7.87
C GLU A 16 9.35 9.20 8.78
N PRO A 17 10.57 9.25 9.34
CA PRO A 17 11.01 8.30 10.37
C PRO A 17 10.13 8.36 11.61
N VAL A 18 9.74 7.20 12.11
CA VAL A 18 9.02 7.09 13.38
C VAL A 18 9.96 7.43 14.55
N PRO A 19 9.60 8.37 15.45
CA PRO A 19 10.42 8.69 16.61
C PRO A 19 10.70 7.48 17.49
N LEU A 20 11.96 7.28 17.88
CA LEU A 20 12.39 6.09 18.64
C LEU A 20 11.65 5.94 19.97
N GLY A 21 11.38 7.04 20.69
CA GLY A 21 10.63 7.00 21.95
C GLY A 21 9.21 6.44 21.82
N LYS A 22 8.58 6.51 20.63
CA LYS A 22 7.28 5.86 20.39
C LYS A 22 7.40 4.35 20.15
N LEU A 23 8.57 3.87 19.71
CA LEU A 23 8.83 2.46 19.44
C LEU A 23 9.29 1.71 20.69
N GLU A 24 10.04 2.35 21.58
CA GLU A 24 10.57 1.75 22.82
C GLU A 24 9.54 0.96 23.63
N PRO A 25 8.37 1.50 24.00
CA PRO A 25 7.39 0.74 24.80
C PRO A 25 6.79 -0.45 24.03
N ILE A 26 6.70 -0.36 22.70
CA ILE A 26 6.23 -1.47 21.87
C ILE A 26 7.29 -2.56 21.83
N VAL A 27 8.55 -2.20 21.55
CA VAL A 27 9.67 -3.16 21.49
C VAL A 27 9.90 -3.85 22.83
N ALA A 28 9.83 -3.11 23.94
CA ALA A 28 9.94 -3.69 25.28
C ALA A 28 8.86 -4.76 25.53
N ARG A 29 7.61 -4.50 25.11
CA ARG A 29 6.52 -5.47 25.23
C ARG A 29 6.69 -6.67 24.31
N LEU A 30 7.20 -6.47 23.09
CA LEU A 30 7.51 -7.55 22.16
C LEU A 30 8.58 -8.48 22.75
N TRP A 31 9.62 -7.93 23.36
CA TRP A 31 10.74 -8.68 23.95
C TRP A 31 10.38 -9.43 25.23
N GLN A 32 9.37 -8.98 25.97
CA GLN A 32 8.94 -9.64 27.21
C GLN A 32 8.22 -10.98 26.98
N GLY A 33 7.95 -11.38 25.71
CA GLY A 33 7.74 -12.76 25.26
C GLY A 33 6.63 -13.59 25.94
N LYS A 34 5.83 -13.02 26.85
CA LYS A 34 4.96 -13.79 27.77
C LYS A 34 3.52 -13.29 27.84
N ALA A 35 3.09 -12.45 26.91
CA ALA A 35 1.67 -12.15 26.83
C ALA A 35 0.94 -13.37 26.26
N ARG A 36 0.15 -14.06 27.10
CA ARG A 36 -0.80 -15.12 26.70
C ARG A 36 -1.80 -14.67 25.61
N LYS A 37 -1.87 -13.37 25.31
CA LYS A 37 -2.72 -12.77 24.28
C LYS A 37 -1.86 -12.04 23.24
N PRO A 38 -2.20 -12.14 21.94
CA PRO A 38 -1.55 -11.34 20.91
C PRO A 38 -1.62 -9.85 21.26
N GLY A 39 -0.48 -9.18 21.26
CA GLY A 39 -0.43 -7.73 21.37
C GLY A 39 -0.69 -7.08 20.01
N SER A 40 -1.44 -5.99 20.00
CA SER A 40 -1.63 -5.15 18.82
C SER A 40 -1.40 -3.68 19.15
N TRP A 41 -0.61 -3.01 18.33
CA TRP A 41 -0.28 -1.59 18.47
C TRP A 41 -0.37 -0.91 17.12
N THR A 42 -0.96 0.28 17.08
CA THR A 42 -0.94 1.13 15.88
C THR A 42 0.12 2.20 16.05
N LEU A 43 0.97 2.39 15.05
CA LEU A 43 1.95 3.46 15.01
C LEU A 43 2.16 3.92 13.56
N ALA A 44 2.10 5.23 13.32
CA ALA A 44 2.33 5.85 12.01
C ALA A 44 1.62 5.10 10.87
N ARG A 45 0.30 4.87 11.01
CA ARG A 45 -0.55 4.21 10.00
C ARG A 45 -0.24 2.72 9.75
N ALA A 46 0.64 2.10 10.54
CA ALA A 46 0.89 0.67 10.54
C ALA A 46 0.35 0.01 11.81
N GLN A 47 -0.19 -1.19 11.65
CA GLN A 47 -0.58 -2.07 12.74
C GLN A 47 0.53 -3.11 12.95
N ILE A 48 1.05 -3.15 14.17
CA ILE A 48 2.04 -4.11 14.64
C ILE A 48 1.29 -5.17 15.44
N THR A 49 1.39 -6.43 15.03
CA THR A 49 0.87 -7.57 15.80
C THR A 49 1.98 -8.56 16.09
N ALA A 50 1.92 -9.17 17.28
CA ALA A 50 2.86 -10.21 17.66
C ALA A 50 2.14 -11.45 18.16
N ALA A 51 2.51 -12.60 17.59
CA ALA A 51 1.99 -13.90 17.96
C ALA A 51 3.10 -14.95 17.86
N GLY A 52 3.50 -15.51 19.01
CA GLY A 52 4.67 -16.39 19.09
C GLY A 52 5.94 -15.66 18.61
N GLU A 53 6.69 -16.31 17.73
CA GLU A 53 7.93 -15.78 17.14
C GLU A 53 7.71 -14.81 15.96
N VAL A 54 6.45 -14.52 15.61
CA VAL A 54 6.11 -13.72 14.43
C VAL A 54 5.64 -12.33 14.83
N ILE A 55 6.33 -11.31 14.32
CA ILE A 55 5.88 -9.92 14.31
C ILE A 55 5.37 -9.59 12.90
N ARG A 56 4.08 -9.24 12.78
CA ARG A 56 3.53 -8.69 11.53
C ARG A 56 3.40 -7.19 11.67
N ILE A 57 3.77 -6.48 10.60
CA ILE A 57 3.65 -5.03 10.49
C ILE A 57 2.93 -4.79 9.16
N GLU A 58 1.66 -4.43 9.26
CA GLU A 58 0.77 -4.26 8.10
C GLU A 58 0.25 -2.82 8.07
N ARG A 59 -0.21 -2.36 6.90
CA ARG A 59 -0.94 -1.10 6.83
C ARG A 59 -2.20 -1.22 7.69
N GLU A 60 -2.41 -0.26 8.57
CA GLU A 60 -3.66 -0.16 9.32
C GLU A 60 -4.79 0.21 8.35
N PRO A 61 -5.94 -0.50 8.36
CA PRO A 61 -7.11 -0.16 7.54
C PRO A 61 -7.63 1.27 7.74
N GLY A 62 -7.27 1.92 8.86
CA GLY A 62 -7.57 3.31 9.15
C GLY A 62 -9.06 3.62 9.24
N ARG A 63 -9.38 4.89 9.54
CA ARG A 63 -10.74 5.44 9.42
C ARG A 63 -10.94 6.24 8.14
N LEU A 64 -9.85 6.70 7.54
CA LEU A 64 -9.85 7.45 6.30
C LEU A 64 -9.76 6.48 5.13
N ALA A 65 -10.59 6.71 4.11
CA ALA A 65 -10.50 5.96 2.87
C ALA A 65 -9.12 6.18 2.22
N LEU A 66 -8.58 5.12 1.62
CA LEU A 66 -7.40 5.22 0.78
C LEU A 66 -7.71 6.05 -0.47
N PRO A 67 -6.70 6.74 -1.05
CA PRO A 67 -6.91 7.61 -2.19
C PRO A 67 -7.46 6.83 -3.39
N VAL A 68 -8.41 7.47 -4.07
CA VAL A 68 -8.86 7.10 -5.41
C VAL A 68 -8.23 8.12 -6.36
N VAL A 69 -7.42 7.66 -7.31
CA VAL A 69 -6.72 8.53 -8.25
C VAL A 69 -6.99 8.11 -9.68
N THR A 70 -7.24 9.07 -10.56
CA THR A 70 -7.30 8.85 -12.00
C THR A 70 -5.90 9.02 -12.59
N VAL A 71 -5.42 8.03 -13.33
CA VAL A 71 -4.10 8.03 -13.98
C VAL A 71 -4.25 7.79 -15.48
N ALA A 72 -3.61 8.65 -16.26
CA ALA A 72 -3.52 8.53 -17.72
C ALA A 72 -2.27 7.72 -18.13
N GLY A 73 -2.19 7.36 -19.41
CA GLY A 73 -0.95 6.85 -20.00
C GLY A 73 0.23 7.80 -19.75
N GLY A 74 1.39 7.24 -19.43
CA GLY A 74 2.61 8.00 -19.11
C GLY A 74 2.74 8.46 -17.66
N ALA A 75 1.69 8.28 -16.84
CA ALA A 75 1.69 8.75 -15.47
C ALA A 75 2.64 7.96 -14.56
N LYS A 76 3.31 8.67 -13.66
CA LYS A 76 4.04 8.12 -12.52
C LYS A 76 3.49 8.73 -11.22
N VAL A 77 2.97 7.90 -10.34
CA VAL A 77 2.28 8.35 -9.11
C VAL A 77 2.70 7.52 -7.92
N LEU A 78 2.94 8.18 -6.78
CA LEU A 78 3.10 7.49 -5.51
C LEU A 78 1.73 7.35 -4.82
N TRP A 79 1.19 6.14 -4.81
CA TRP A 79 -0.13 5.83 -4.28
C TRP A 79 -0.08 5.43 -2.80
N ASP A 80 -0.86 6.15 -1.97
CA ASP A 80 -0.92 6.06 -0.49
C ASP A 80 0.45 6.14 0.22
N GLY A 81 1.47 6.67 -0.46
CA GLY A 81 2.84 6.73 0.06
C GLY A 81 3.55 5.37 0.11
N ARG A 82 3.02 4.33 -0.55
CA ARG A 82 3.55 2.95 -0.45
C ARG A 82 3.88 2.33 -1.79
N PHE A 83 3.11 2.65 -2.83
CA PHE A 83 3.22 2.00 -4.12
C PHE A 83 3.61 3.02 -5.18
N ALA A 84 4.76 2.83 -5.82
CA ALA A 84 5.08 3.56 -7.04
C ALA A 84 4.29 2.92 -8.19
N ILE A 85 3.40 3.70 -8.79
CA ILE A 85 2.58 3.30 -9.92
C ILE A 85 3.15 3.94 -11.17
N GLU A 86 3.40 3.13 -12.19
CA GLU A 86 3.75 3.61 -13.51
C GLU A 86 2.77 3.05 -14.54
N ILE A 87 2.29 3.93 -15.42
CA ILE A 87 1.45 3.57 -16.57
C ILE A 87 2.21 3.92 -17.84
N ALA A 88 2.38 2.97 -18.74
CA ALA A 88 3.01 3.21 -20.03
C ALA A 88 2.14 4.13 -20.93
N ASP A 89 2.78 4.94 -21.79
CA ASP A 89 2.10 5.86 -22.72
C ASP A 89 1.10 5.16 -23.66
N GLY A 90 1.35 3.89 -23.99
CA GLY A 90 0.53 3.11 -24.90
C GLY A 90 -0.79 2.60 -24.32
N LEU A 91 -1.06 2.83 -23.04
CA LEU A 91 -2.33 2.40 -22.43
C LEU A 91 -3.46 3.36 -22.82
N ALA A 92 -4.40 2.87 -23.63
CA ALA A 92 -5.54 3.67 -24.06
C ALA A 92 -6.51 3.96 -22.90
N GLY A 93 -6.79 5.24 -22.66
CA GLY A 93 -7.80 5.71 -21.70
C GLY A 93 -7.38 5.64 -20.24
N ASP A 94 -8.01 6.49 -19.42
CA ASP A 94 -7.64 6.63 -18.02
C ASP A 94 -8.01 5.39 -17.19
N LEU A 95 -7.24 5.19 -16.12
CA LEU A 95 -7.50 4.21 -15.08
C LEU A 95 -7.84 4.89 -13.77
N GLU A 96 -8.77 4.29 -13.04
CA GLU A 96 -8.96 4.58 -11.62
C GLU A 96 -8.11 3.61 -10.80
N VAL A 97 -7.18 4.13 -10.02
CA VAL A 97 -6.46 3.37 -9.00
C VAL A 97 -7.11 3.60 -7.64
N ARG A 98 -7.54 2.52 -7.02
CA ARG A 98 -8.12 2.52 -5.68
C ARG A 98 -7.70 1.27 -4.92
N ALA A 99 -7.97 1.26 -3.61
CA ALA A 99 -7.78 0.06 -2.81
C ALA A 99 -8.68 -1.06 -3.32
N LEU A 100 -8.17 -2.30 -3.35
CA LEU A 100 -8.93 -3.47 -3.77
C LEU A 100 -10.26 -3.57 -3.01
N GLY A 101 -10.18 -3.45 -1.68
CA GLY A 101 -11.34 -3.48 -0.80
C GLY A 101 -12.23 -4.72 -0.99
N ARG A 102 -13.43 -4.65 -0.43
CA ARG A 102 -14.41 -5.75 -0.56
C ARG A 102 -15.00 -5.83 -1.97
N ALA A 103 -15.14 -4.69 -2.65
CA ALA A 103 -15.66 -4.62 -4.01
C ALA A 103 -14.74 -5.35 -5.00
N GLY A 104 -13.42 -5.10 -4.92
CA GLY A 104 -12.44 -5.80 -5.74
C GLY A 104 -12.34 -7.30 -5.43
N LEU A 105 -12.43 -7.70 -4.15
CA LEU A 105 -12.50 -9.13 -3.81
C LEU A 105 -13.74 -9.83 -4.40
N ALA A 106 -14.89 -9.16 -4.35
CA ALA A 106 -16.12 -9.69 -4.95
C ALA A 106 -15.97 -9.84 -6.47
N GLU A 107 -15.32 -8.87 -7.11
CA GLU A 107 -15.08 -8.88 -8.55
C GLU A 107 -14.06 -9.95 -8.97
N LEU A 108 -12.96 -10.12 -8.23
CA LEU A 108 -12.01 -11.23 -8.44
C LEU A 108 -12.73 -12.59 -8.38
N LYS A 109 -13.59 -12.77 -7.37
CA LYS A 109 -14.39 -13.99 -7.24
C LYS A 109 -15.33 -14.18 -8.45
N ARG A 110 -15.97 -13.12 -8.95
CA ARG A 110 -16.84 -13.16 -10.14
C ARG A 110 -16.04 -13.56 -11.39
N LEU A 111 -14.79 -13.14 -11.49
CA LEU A 111 -13.86 -13.46 -12.56
C LEU A 111 -13.16 -14.83 -12.38
N GLY A 112 -13.56 -15.62 -11.38
CA GLY A 112 -13.00 -16.95 -11.12
C GLY A 112 -11.68 -16.97 -10.35
N CYS A 113 -11.19 -15.81 -9.89
CA CYS A 113 -9.98 -15.68 -9.08
C CYS A 113 -10.34 -15.63 -7.58
N ALA A 114 -10.34 -16.80 -6.93
CA ALA A 114 -10.58 -16.88 -5.50
C ALA A 114 -9.28 -16.70 -4.71
N VAL A 115 -9.14 -15.56 -4.03
CA VAL A 115 -8.01 -15.28 -3.13
C VAL A 115 -8.44 -15.30 -1.67
N LYS A 116 -7.59 -15.83 -0.79
CA LYS A 116 -7.80 -15.71 0.66
C LYS A 116 -7.60 -14.25 1.05
N GLY A 117 -8.63 -13.65 1.67
CA GLY A 117 -8.57 -12.25 2.12
C GLY A 117 -7.58 -12.09 3.26
N ALA A 118 -6.40 -11.52 2.96
CA ALA A 118 -5.53 -10.93 3.97
C ALA A 118 -5.89 -9.45 4.16
N SER A 119 -5.80 -8.94 5.38
CA SER A 119 -6.03 -7.52 5.71
C SER A 119 -5.20 -6.59 4.82
N GLY A 120 -3.93 -6.92 4.60
CA GLY A 120 -3.07 -6.16 3.69
C GLY A 120 -3.52 -6.15 2.23
N LEU A 121 -4.13 -7.24 1.74
CA LEU A 121 -4.57 -7.34 0.34
C LEU A 121 -5.75 -6.42 0.04
N LEU A 122 -6.66 -6.23 1.00
CA LEU A 122 -7.76 -5.26 0.87
C LEU A 122 -7.26 -3.82 0.67
N LEU A 123 -6.03 -3.54 1.08
CA LEU A 123 -5.39 -2.22 1.04
C LEU A 123 -4.33 -2.11 -0.07
N ALA A 124 -4.23 -3.14 -0.93
CA ALA A 124 -3.37 -3.14 -2.11
C ALA A 124 -4.00 -2.30 -3.23
N PRO A 125 -3.18 -1.69 -4.11
CA PRO A 125 -3.68 -1.01 -5.29
C PRO A 125 -4.39 -1.99 -6.22
N SER A 126 -5.48 -1.52 -6.81
CA SER A 126 -6.24 -2.20 -7.84
C SER A 126 -6.59 -1.18 -8.93
N PHE A 127 -6.57 -1.64 -10.19
CA PHE A 127 -6.72 -0.79 -11.36
C PHE A 127 -8.05 -1.06 -12.04
N TRP A 128 -8.80 0.00 -12.29
CA TRP A 128 -10.17 -0.07 -12.78
C TRP A 128 -10.37 0.82 -14.00
N ARG A 129 -11.31 0.42 -14.87
CA ARG A 129 -11.82 1.27 -15.95
C ARG A 129 -13.31 1.07 -16.10
N ALA A 130 -14.07 2.16 -16.08
CA ALA A 130 -15.53 2.11 -16.16
C ALA A 130 -16.13 1.07 -15.19
N ASN A 131 -15.61 1.03 -13.95
CA ASN A 131 -15.98 0.08 -12.90
C ASN A 131 -15.67 -1.42 -13.16
N ASN A 132 -14.90 -1.74 -14.21
CA ASN A 132 -14.36 -3.08 -14.42
C ASN A 132 -12.95 -3.19 -13.84
N LEU A 133 -12.68 -4.25 -13.09
CA LEU A 133 -11.36 -4.54 -12.53
C LEU A 133 -10.44 -5.05 -13.64
N LEU A 134 -9.32 -4.36 -13.87
CA LEU A 134 -8.34 -4.73 -14.89
C LEU A 134 -7.12 -5.44 -14.32
N ALA A 135 -6.64 -5.00 -13.14
CA ALA A 135 -5.44 -5.56 -12.55
C ALA A 135 -5.40 -5.45 -11.01
N VAL A 136 -4.76 -6.44 -10.39
CA VAL A 136 -4.36 -6.44 -8.98
C VAL A 136 -2.94 -7.01 -8.90
N PRO A 137 -1.91 -6.18 -9.12
CA PRO A 137 -0.52 -6.67 -9.26
C PRO A 137 -0.01 -7.45 -8.05
N ALA A 138 -0.49 -7.12 -6.83
CA ALA A 138 -0.10 -7.79 -5.60
C ALA A 138 -0.43 -9.30 -5.54
N ILE A 139 -1.31 -9.77 -6.43
CA ILE A 139 -1.68 -11.19 -6.57
C ILE A 139 -1.52 -11.68 -8.01
N ASP A 140 -0.76 -10.95 -8.83
CA ASP A 140 -0.52 -11.26 -10.25
C ASP A 140 -1.82 -11.45 -11.06
N PHE A 141 -2.86 -10.67 -10.73
CA PHE A 141 -4.12 -10.70 -11.46
C PHE A 141 -4.11 -9.66 -12.58
N TRP A 142 -4.37 -10.12 -13.80
CA TRP A 142 -4.49 -9.30 -15.01
C TRP A 142 -5.67 -9.82 -15.84
N VAL A 143 -6.59 -8.93 -16.25
CA VAL A 143 -7.79 -9.36 -17.00
C VAL A 143 -7.47 -9.81 -18.44
N GLN A 144 -6.34 -9.36 -18.99
CA GLN A 144 -5.86 -9.70 -20.32
C GLN A 144 -4.33 -9.76 -20.34
N GLU A 145 -3.76 -10.55 -21.24
CA GLU A 145 -2.32 -10.65 -21.43
C GLU A 145 -1.70 -9.32 -21.86
N GLY A 146 -0.47 -9.05 -21.39
CA GLY A 146 0.32 -7.87 -21.76
C GLY A 146 0.03 -6.61 -20.95
N LEU A 147 -1.02 -6.57 -20.12
CA LEU A 147 -1.25 -5.45 -19.19
C LEU A 147 -0.16 -5.32 -18.14
N ASP A 148 0.46 -6.43 -17.75
CA ASP A 148 1.61 -6.51 -16.85
C ASP A 148 2.83 -5.72 -17.35
N ARG A 149 2.90 -5.46 -18.67
CA ARG A 149 3.95 -4.64 -19.30
C ARG A 149 3.60 -3.16 -19.37
N LEU A 150 2.34 -2.81 -19.15
CA LEU A 150 1.82 -1.44 -19.30
C LEU A 150 1.50 -0.80 -17.94
N ILE A 151 1.29 -1.59 -16.90
CA ILE A 151 0.88 -1.15 -15.57
C ILE A 151 1.81 -1.79 -14.55
N SER A 152 2.43 -0.97 -13.70
CA SER A 152 3.16 -1.46 -12.52
C SER A 152 2.62 -0.83 -11.24
N ALA A 153 2.80 -1.54 -10.13
CA ALA A 153 2.52 -1.05 -8.78
C ALA A 153 3.55 -1.63 -7.80
N ASP A 154 4.71 -1.00 -7.75
CA ASP A 154 5.84 -1.47 -6.97
C ASP A 154 5.74 -1.02 -5.51
N PHE A 155 5.70 -1.98 -4.59
CA PHE A 155 5.79 -1.65 -3.17
C PHE A 155 7.19 -1.12 -2.85
N MET A 156 7.26 0.16 -2.47
CA MET A 156 8.52 0.83 -2.17
C MET A 156 9.23 0.21 -0.96
N GLY A 157 8.48 -0.37 -0.02
CA GLY A 157 9.03 -1.10 1.11
C GLY A 157 10.13 -0.33 1.84
N LEU A 158 11.26 -0.98 2.08
CA LEU A 158 12.42 -0.38 2.76
C LEU A 158 13.26 0.56 1.86
N ARG A 159 12.92 0.69 0.56
CA ARG A 159 13.58 1.59 -0.41
C ARG A 159 13.23 3.06 -0.20
N TYR A 160 12.15 3.35 0.55
CA TYR A 160 11.74 4.71 0.88
C TYR A 160 12.84 5.54 1.59
N ASN A 161 13.86 4.88 2.15
CA ASN A 161 14.90 5.50 2.96
C ASN A 161 16.22 5.76 2.21
N SER A 162 16.24 5.60 0.88
CA SER A 162 17.42 5.84 0.04
C SER A 162 17.10 6.85 -1.07
N GLY A 163 16.93 8.12 -0.70
CA GLY A 163 16.99 9.26 -1.63
C GLY A 163 15.79 9.44 -2.57
N GLY A 164 15.04 10.53 -2.33
CA GLY A 164 14.27 11.32 -3.30
C GLY A 164 13.50 10.60 -4.41
N ILE A 165 12.21 10.38 -4.19
CA ILE A 165 11.23 10.50 -5.28
C ILE A 165 10.43 11.76 -4.97
N GLY A 166 10.64 12.80 -5.77
CA GLY A 166 9.94 14.07 -5.65
C GLY A 166 8.44 13.85 -5.75
N VAL A 167 7.71 14.32 -4.74
CA VAL A 167 6.27 14.56 -4.86
C VAL A 167 6.12 15.64 -5.92
N VAL A 168 5.47 15.34 -7.05
CA VAL A 168 5.06 16.38 -8.00
C VAL A 168 4.12 17.30 -7.25
N GLY A 169 4.62 18.50 -6.94
CA GLY A 169 3.87 19.57 -6.34
C GLY A 169 2.70 19.94 -7.24
N LYS A 170 1.57 20.17 -6.60
CA LYS A 170 0.41 20.83 -7.19
C LYS A 170 0.89 22.20 -7.67
N ASP A 171 0.82 22.47 -8.97
CA ASP A 171 1.03 23.82 -9.49
C ASP A 171 0.01 24.75 -8.81
N ASP A 172 0.51 25.73 -8.05
CA ASP A 172 -0.27 26.89 -7.63
C ASP A 172 -0.32 27.86 -8.81
N PRO A 173 -1.50 28.16 -9.39
CA PRO A 173 -1.63 29.28 -10.28
C PRO A 173 -1.83 30.57 -9.47
N GLU A 174 -1.37 31.67 -10.06
CA GLU A 174 -1.62 33.07 -9.69
C GLU A 174 -0.65 33.74 -8.71
N ALA A 175 0.25 34.54 -9.29
CA ALA A 175 0.28 35.97 -8.97
C ALA A 175 0.56 36.75 -10.26
N SER A 176 -0.47 37.47 -10.73
CA SER A 176 -0.31 38.64 -11.61
C SER A 176 0.17 39.84 -10.79
#